data_AF-A0AA95HP99-F1
#
_entry.id   AF-A0AA95HP99-F1
#
_cell.length_a   1.000
_cell.length_b   1.000
_cell.length_c   1.000
_cell.angle_alpha   90.00
_cell.angle_beta   90.00
_cell.angle_gamma   90.00
#
_symmetry.space_group_name_H-M   'P 1'
#
loop_
_entity.id
_entity.type
_entity.pdbx_description
1 polymer ?
#
loop_
_entity_poly.entity_id
_entity_poly.type
_entity_poly.pdbx_seq_one_letter_code
_entity_poly.pdbx_strand_id
1 'polypeptide(L)'
;MKSTIYTTIGASNHFDTTREEHDFYATFPEAIDRLFEVEKFPDTIWEPACGMGHLSKRMIELGKEVYSTDLINRGYGTDGVDFLKATENPYGAIITNPPYKIALEFIEKALDISGEGTKIAMFLKLTFLEGKRRKPFFQTNPPRKIHVFSSRAVVAKGGDFTAA
;
A
#
# COMPACT_ATOMS: atom_id res chain seq x y z
N MET A 1 -2.42 21.37 -34.33
CA MET A 1 -1.12 20.66 -34.20
C MET A 1 -1.33 19.45 -33.29
N LYS A 2 -1.04 18.24 -33.76
CA LYS A 2 -0.98 17.04 -32.91
C LYS A 2 0.35 17.06 -32.15
N SER A 3 0.34 17.09 -30.83
CA SER A 3 1.56 16.86 -30.05
C SER A 3 1.76 15.36 -29.88
N THR A 4 2.79 14.83 -30.54
CA THR A 4 3.28 13.47 -30.30
C THR A 4 4.64 13.61 -29.65
N ILE A 5 4.76 13.65 -28.32
CA ILE A 5 6.09 13.64 -27.68
C ILE A 5 6.01 12.97 -26.31
N TYR A 6 6.43 11.70 -26.28
CA TYR A 6 6.94 10.94 -25.12
C TYR A 6 6.68 11.53 -23.74
N THR A 7 5.56 11.15 -23.12
CA THR A 7 5.42 11.27 -21.65
C THR A 7 6.29 10.19 -21.03
N THR A 8 7.42 10.55 -20.43
CA THR A 8 8.19 9.67 -19.56
C THR A 8 7.23 9.06 -18.52
N ILE A 9 7.31 7.75 -18.27
CA ILE A 9 6.58 7.14 -17.14
C ILE A 9 6.99 7.91 -15.88
N GLY A 10 6.06 8.69 -15.31
CA GLY A 10 6.33 9.59 -14.17
C GLY A 10 6.38 11.10 -14.49
N ALA A 11 6.27 11.53 -15.75
CA ALA A 11 6.23 12.94 -16.16
C ALA A 11 4.80 13.51 -16.26
N SER A 12 3.95 13.23 -15.27
CA SER A 12 2.66 13.92 -15.07
C SER A 12 2.65 14.72 -13.77
N ASN A 13 3.76 15.38 -13.45
CA ASN A 13 3.90 16.28 -12.28
C ASN A 13 3.60 17.75 -12.60
N HIS A 14 3.12 18.09 -13.81
CA HIS A 14 2.75 19.46 -14.19
C HIS A 14 1.23 19.67 -14.15
N PHE A 15 0.63 19.40 -12.99
CA PHE A 15 -0.66 19.98 -12.64
C PHE A 15 -0.46 20.81 -11.39
N ASP A 16 -0.85 22.08 -11.47
CA ASP A 16 -0.78 23.13 -10.44
C ASP A 16 -1.76 22.82 -9.30
N THR A 17 -1.53 21.70 -8.62
CA THR A 17 -2.29 21.25 -7.46
C THR A 17 -1.30 20.93 -6.36
N THR A 18 -1.44 21.64 -5.24
CA THR A 18 -0.74 21.37 -3.99
C THR A 18 -0.75 19.86 -3.71
N ARG A 19 0.44 19.27 -3.59
CA ARG A 19 0.59 17.87 -3.16
C ARG A 19 -0.03 17.76 -1.76
N GLU A 20 -0.95 16.82 -1.55
CA GLU A 20 -1.49 16.56 -0.21
C GLU A 20 -0.35 16.28 0.75
N GLU A 21 -0.39 16.95 1.90
CA GLU A 21 0.75 17.12 2.82
C GLU A 21 1.29 15.79 3.39
N HIS A 22 0.57 14.69 3.20
CA HIS A 22 0.88 13.38 3.78
C HIS A 22 0.76 12.18 2.82
N ASP A 23 0.85 12.39 1.49
CA ASP A 23 0.84 11.30 0.48
C ASP A 23 -0.39 10.35 0.60
N PHE A 24 -1.58 10.86 0.95
CA PHE A 24 -2.80 10.05 0.98
C PHE A 24 -3.27 9.71 -0.43
N TYR A 25 -3.42 8.43 -0.69
CA TYR A 25 -3.87 7.87 -1.95
C TYR A 25 -4.90 6.79 -1.60
N ALA A 26 -6.18 7.08 -1.83
CA ALA A 26 -7.23 6.11 -1.57
C ALA A 26 -7.09 4.97 -2.59
N THR A 27 -6.76 3.78 -2.09
CA THR A 27 -6.61 2.60 -2.92
C THR A 27 -7.99 2.07 -3.31
N PHE A 28 -8.19 1.85 -4.61
CA PHE A 28 -9.42 1.28 -5.13
C PHE A 28 -9.68 -0.11 -4.51
N PRO A 29 -10.87 -0.39 -3.93
CA PRO A 29 -11.19 -1.68 -3.29
C PRO A 29 -10.90 -2.91 -4.17
N GLU A 30 -11.04 -2.78 -5.49
CA GLU A 30 -10.73 -3.85 -6.47
C GLU A 30 -9.29 -4.37 -6.35
N ALA A 31 -8.35 -3.58 -5.80
CA ALA A 31 -6.99 -4.04 -5.55
C ALA A 31 -6.94 -5.23 -4.59
N ILE A 32 -7.80 -5.24 -3.56
CA ILE A 32 -7.95 -6.36 -2.64
C ILE A 32 -8.59 -7.55 -3.33
N ASP A 33 -9.65 -7.32 -4.11
CA ASP A 33 -10.33 -8.38 -4.86
C ASP A 33 -9.34 -9.13 -5.75
N ARG A 34 -8.60 -8.38 -6.58
CA ARG A 34 -7.61 -8.94 -7.50
C ARG A 34 -6.46 -9.61 -6.77
N LEU A 35 -6.03 -9.06 -5.64
CA LEU A 35 -5.01 -9.68 -4.81
C LEU A 35 -5.49 -11.02 -4.25
N PHE A 36 -6.73 -11.10 -3.79
CA PHE A 36 -7.31 -12.32 -3.20
C PHE A 36 -7.70 -13.38 -4.24
N GLU A 37 -7.95 -12.97 -5.50
CA GLU A 37 -8.11 -13.89 -6.64
C GLU A 37 -6.82 -14.69 -6.91
N VAL A 38 -5.64 -14.09 -6.71
CA VAL A 38 -4.35 -14.69 -7.08
C VAL A 38 -3.52 -15.18 -5.88
N GLU A 39 -3.83 -14.72 -4.66
CA GLU A 39 -3.17 -15.13 -3.43
C GLU A 39 -4.17 -15.48 -2.33
N LYS A 40 -3.89 -16.58 -1.61
CA LYS A 40 -4.60 -16.91 -0.38
C LYS A 40 -3.95 -16.19 0.80
N PHE A 41 -4.73 -15.47 1.59
CA PHE A 41 -4.25 -14.87 2.84
C PHE A 41 -4.85 -15.60 4.05
N PRO A 42 -4.14 -15.61 5.20
CA PRO A 42 -4.73 -16.04 6.47
C PRO A 42 -5.93 -15.15 6.85
N ASP A 43 -6.64 -15.53 7.90
CA ASP A 43 -7.87 -14.82 8.28
C ASP A 43 -7.60 -13.53 9.02
N THR A 44 -6.51 -13.48 9.80
CA THR A 44 -6.11 -12.29 10.55
C THR A 44 -5.12 -11.43 9.77
N ILE A 45 -5.44 -10.14 9.60
CA ILE A 45 -4.68 -9.18 8.79
C ILE A 45 -4.49 -7.89 9.56
N TRP A 46 -3.28 -7.33 9.52
CA TRP A 46 -2.99 -5.97 9.96
C TRP A 46 -2.84 -5.02 8.76
N GLU A 47 -3.61 -3.94 8.77
CA GLU A 47 -3.42 -2.78 7.89
C GLU A 47 -2.86 -1.59 8.69
N PRO A 48 -1.54 -1.39 8.73
CA PRO A 48 -0.89 -0.41 9.61
C PRO A 48 -0.84 1.04 9.09
N ALA A 49 -1.48 1.33 7.96
CA ALA A 49 -1.62 2.69 7.42
C ALA A 49 -3.00 2.83 6.77
N CYS A 50 -4.04 2.59 7.56
CA CYS A 50 -5.39 2.34 7.03
C CYS A 50 -6.08 3.58 6.45
N GLY A 51 -5.63 4.79 6.78
CA GLY A 51 -6.26 6.03 6.36
C GLY A 51 -7.77 6.03 6.65
N MET A 52 -8.60 6.12 5.60
CA MET A 52 -10.07 6.09 5.70
C MET A 52 -10.68 4.67 5.65
N GLY A 53 -9.84 3.63 5.68
CA GLY A 53 -10.24 2.22 5.77
C GLY A 53 -10.64 1.57 4.45
N HIS A 54 -10.21 2.09 3.30
CA HIS A 54 -10.66 1.57 2.00
C HIS A 54 -10.26 0.11 1.77
N LEU A 55 -9.01 -0.26 2.05
CA LEU A 55 -8.58 -1.66 1.97
C LEU A 55 -9.21 -2.47 3.10
N SER A 56 -9.26 -1.91 4.32
CA SER A 56 -9.76 -2.60 5.51
C SER A 56 -11.19 -3.07 5.32
N LYS A 57 -12.07 -2.14 4.92
CA LYS A 57 -13.50 -2.40 4.68
C LYS A 57 -13.67 -3.51 3.65
N ARG A 58 -12.88 -3.48 2.56
CA ARG A 58 -12.99 -4.51 1.53
C ARG A 58 -12.52 -5.88 2.02
N MET A 59 -11.41 -5.93 2.75
CA MET A 59 -10.94 -7.18 3.36
C MET A 59 -11.96 -7.75 4.37
N ILE A 60 -12.62 -6.90 5.15
CA ILE A 60 -13.70 -7.29 6.07
C ILE A 60 -14.92 -7.84 5.31
N GLU A 61 -15.35 -7.18 4.23
CA GLU A 61 -16.44 -7.66 3.36
C GLU A 61 -16.15 -9.05 2.76
N LEU A 62 -14.87 -9.35 2.51
CA LEU A 62 -14.40 -10.67 2.05
C LEU A 62 -14.21 -11.68 3.19
N GLY A 63 -14.63 -11.35 4.41
CA GLY A 63 -14.65 -12.26 5.56
C GLY A 63 -13.34 -12.33 6.36
N LYS A 64 -12.48 -11.31 6.27
CA LYS A 64 -11.22 -11.26 7.05
C LYS A 64 -11.38 -10.50 8.37
N GLU A 65 -10.60 -10.92 9.35
CA GLU A 65 -10.43 -10.20 10.62
C GLU A 65 -9.31 -9.18 10.46
N VAL A 66 -9.67 -7.90 10.31
CA VAL A 66 -8.71 -6.84 9.98
C VAL A 66 -8.49 -5.92 11.17
N TYR A 67 -7.27 -5.92 11.69
CA TYR A 67 -6.80 -4.88 12.61
C TYR A 67 -6.29 -3.69 11.81
N SER A 68 -6.93 -2.54 11.97
CA SER A 68 -6.66 -1.34 11.15
C SER A 68 -6.09 -0.24 12.04
N THR A 69 -4.90 0.25 11.71
CA THR A 69 -4.25 1.32 12.47
C THR A 69 -3.68 2.39 11.56
N ASP A 70 -3.54 3.61 12.06
CA ASP A 70 -2.85 4.69 11.37
C ASP A 70 -2.15 5.60 12.39
N LEU A 71 -1.07 6.26 11.95
CA LEU A 71 -0.42 7.28 12.77
C LEU A 71 -1.28 8.53 12.90
N ILE A 72 -2.05 8.86 11.86
CA ILE A 72 -2.87 10.08 11.79
C ILE A 72 -4.34 9.67 11.74
N ASN A 73 -5.15 10.26 12.63
CA ASN A 73 -6.60 10.06 12.62
C ASN A 73 -7.21 10.60 11.32
N ARG A 74 -7.83 9.70 10.53
CA ARG A 74 -8.59 10.02 9.32
C ARG A 74 -10.02 9.46 9.37
N GLY A 75 -10.56 9.24 10.56
CA GLY A 75 -11.92 8.76 10.77
C GLY A 75 -12.11 7.25 10.61
N TYR A 76 -11.04 6.46 10.62
CA TYR A 76 -11.11 5.00 10.58
C TYR A 76 -9.90 4.35 11.29
N GLY A 77 -10.14 3.19 11.91
CA GLY A 77 -9.11 2.41 12.61
C GLY A 77 -8.67 3.02 13.95
N THR A 78 -7.69 2.38 14.59
CA THR A 78 -7.04 2.91 15.79
C THR A 78 -5.98 3.94 15.37
N ASP A 79 -6.12 5.18 15.82
CA ASP A 79 -5.20 6.27 15.53
C ASP A 79 -4.00 6.33 16.50
N GLY A 80 -3.02 7.19 16.20
CA GLY A 80 -1.85 7.41 17.04
C GLY A 80 -0.86 6.24 17.08
N VAL A 81 -1.05 5.22 16.23
CA VAL A 81 -0.20 4.03 16.19
C VAL A 81 0.92 4.23 15.18
N ASP A 82 2.13 4.36 15.70
CA ASP A 82 3.35 4.41 14.89
C ASP A 82 3.83 3.00 14.55
N PHE A 83 3.49 2.53 13.35
CA PHE A 83 3.87 1.18 12.88
C PHE A 83 5.39 0.95 12.93
N LEU A 84 6.20 1.98 12.70
CA LEU A 84 7.67 1.86 12.75
C LEU A 84 8.20 1.62 14.17
N LYS A 85 7.37 1.81 15.20
CA LYS A 85 7.68 1.50 16.60
C LYS A 85 7.05 0.19 17.08
N ALA A 86 6.33 -0.53 16.22
CA ALA A 86 5.80 -1.84 16.58
C ALA A 86 6.95 -2.80 16.93
N THR A 87 6.73 -3.61 17.96
CA THR A 87 7.70 -4.61 18.46
C THR A 87 7.37 -6.02 18.02
N GLU A 88 6.11 -6.29 17.65
CA GLU A 88 5.63 -7.60 17.21
C GLU A 88 4.47 -7.44 16.23
N ASN A 89 4.24 -8.47 15.41
CA ASN A 89 3.03 -8.66 14.63
C ASN A 89 2.33 -9.97 15.06
N PRO A 90 1.19 -9.89 15.77
CA PRO A 90 0.43 -11.08 16.17
C PRO A 90 -0.49 -11.62 15.07
N TYR A 91 -0.53 -11.00 13.89
CA TYR A 91 -1.46 -11.32 12.80
C TYR A 91 -0.80 -12.13 11.69
N GLY A 92 -1.60 -12.95 11.00
CA GLY A 92 -1.11 -13.83 9.94
C GLY A 92 -0.63 -13.09 8.70
N ALA A 93 -1.12 -11.87 8.45
CA ALA A 93 -0.66 -11.06 7.34
C ALA A 93 -0.59 -9.56 7.67
N ILE A 94 0.25 -8.85 6.91
CA ILE A 94 0.27 -7.39 6.82
C ILE A 94 -0.08 -7.02 5.39
N ILE A 95 -1.16 -6.26 5.18
CA ILE A 95 -1.57 -5.76 3.86
C ILE A 95 -1.81 -4.26 3.99
N THR A 96 -1.07 -3.44 3.23
CA THR A 96 -1.23 -1.99 3.29
C THR A 96 -0.77 -1.27 2.03
N ASN A 97 -1.23 -0.02 1.87
CA ASN A 97 -0.65 0.97 0.97
C ASN A 97 0.16 1.95 1.82
N PRO A 98 1.46 1.70 2.05
CA PRO A 98 2.23 2.50 3.00
C PRO A 98 2.53 3.89 2.43
N PRO A 99 2.81 4.90 3.29
CA PRO A 99 3.23 6.22 2.83
C PRO A 99 4.51 6.11 1.98
N TYR A 100 4.45 6.58 0.73
CA TYR A 100 5.47 6.27 -0.28
C TYR A 100 6.90 6.68 0.12
N LYS A 101 7.06 7.79 0.85
CA LYS A 101 8.36 8.30 1.31
C LYS A 101 9.09 7.34 2.24
N ILE A 102 8.35 6.58 3.04
CA ILE A 102 8.85 5.67 4.08
C ILE A 102 8.46 4.22 3.82
N ALA A 103 8.09 3.90 2.58
CA ALA A 103 7.61 2.57 2.22
C ALA A 103 8.68 1.48 2.39
N LEU A 104 9.98 1.82 2.26
CA LEU A 104 11.06 0.85 2.50
C LEU A 104 11.13 0.50 4.00
N GLU A 105 11.07 1.52 4.84
CA GLU A 105 11.09 1.40 6.30
C GLU A 105 9.88 0.58 6.78
N PHE A 106 8.71 0.75 6.15
CA PHE A 106 7.53 -0.10 6.39
C PHE A 106 7.77 -1.57 6.04
N ILE A 107 8.44 -1.84 4.90
CA ILE A 107 8.76 -3.23 4.50
C ILE A 107 9.77 -3.84 5.47
N GLU A 108 10.83 -3.12 5.80
CA GLU A 108 11.85 -3.56 6.75
C GLU A 108 11.24 -3.85 8.11
N LYS A 109 10.40 -2.94 8.61
CA LYS A 109 9.66 -3.13 9.86
C LYS A 109 8.74 -4.35 9.79
N ALA A 110 7.97 -4.51 8.72
CA ALA A 110 7.08 -5.66 8.56
C ALA A 110 7.84 -6.99 8.58
N LEU A 111 9.03 -7.05 7.96
CA LEU A 111 9.89 -8.24 7.98
C LEU A 111 10.52 -8.48 9.36
N ASP A 112 10.93 -7.42 10.07
CA ASP A 112 11.57 -7.47 11.40
C ASP A 112 10.64 -8.04 12.48
N ILE A 113 9.36 -7.64 12.47
CA ILE A 113 8.40 -8.01 13.54
C ILE A 113 7.55 -9.25 13.22
N SER A 114 7.69 -9.81 12.02
CA SER A 114 6.87 -10.93 11.57
C SER A 114 7.61 -12.26 11.67
N GLY A 115 6.91 -13.28 12.14
CA GLY A 115 7.41 -14.64 12.19
C GLY A 115 7.41 -15.37 10.85
N GLU A 116 7.97 -16.57 10.84
CA GLU A 116 7.89 -17.46 9.67
C GLU A 116 6.43 -17.78 9.33
N GLY A 117 6.10 -17.71 8.04
CA GLY A 117 4.74 -17.97 7.55
C GLY A 117 3.83 -16.74 7.44
N THR A 118 4.20 -15.60 8.04
CA THR A 118 3.46 -14.35 7.87
C THR A 118 3.52 -13.87 6.42
N LYS A 119 2.37 -13.49 5.85
CA LYS A 119 2.30 -12.89 4.51
C LYS A 119 2.36 -11.37 4.59
N ILE A 120 3.23 -10.74 3.80
CA ILE A 120 3.35 -9.28 3.71
C ILE A 120 3.06 -8.85 2.27
N ALA A 121 2.10 -7.96 2.08
CA ALA A 121 1.73 -7.40 0.79
C ALA A 121 1.71 -5.86 0.86
N MET A 122 2.48 -5.23 -0.02
CA MET A 122 2.56 -3.77 -0.12
C MET A 122 2.04 -3.30 -1.46
N PHE A 123 1.07 -2.39 -1.46
CA PHE A 123 0.58 -1.76 -2.68
C PHE A 123 1.50 -0.60 -3.06
N LEU A 124 2.33 -0.77 -4.09
CA LEU A 124 3.36 0.20 -4.50
C LEU A 124 3.46 0.29 -6.03
N LYS A 125 4.03 1.40 -6.52
CA LYS A 125 4.35 1.56 -7.94
C LYS A 125 5.46 0.59 -8.36
N LEU A 126 5.43 0.09 -9.60
CA LEU A 126 6.51 -0.74 -10.14
C LEU A 126 7.88 -0.05 -10.10
N THR A 127 7.92 1.27 -10.30
CA THR A 127 9.14 2.08 -10.18
C THR A 127 9.72 2.12 -8.77
N PHE A 128 9.03 1.56 -7.77
CA PHE A 128 9.62 1.33 -6.46
C PHE A 128 10.81 0.36 -6.56
N LEU A 129 10.77 -0.65 -7.44
CA LEU A 129 11.82 -1.66 -7.56
C LEU A 129 13.13 -1.14 -8.19
N GLU A 130 13.09 -0.08 -9.00
CA GLU A 130 14.25 0.45 -9.75
C GLU A 130 15.07 1.51 -8.98
N GLY A 131 14.77 1.72 -7.69
CA GLY A 131 15.46 2.75 -6.88
C GLY A 131 16.89 2.35 -6.53
N LYS A 132 17.89 3.15 -6.92
CA LYS A 132 19.32 2.93 -6.57
C LYS A 132 19.54 2.67 -5.07
N ARG A 133 18.85 3.43 -4.21
CA ARG A 133 18.91 3.28 -2.74
C ARG A 133 18.31 1.97 -2.24
N ARG A 134 17.33 1.40 -2.95
CA ARG A 134 16.63 0.17 -2.57
C ARG A 134 17.24 -1.09 -3.18
N LYS A 135 18.14 -0.94 -4.15
CA LYS A 135 18.83 -2.07 -4.79
C LYS A 135 19.49 -3.02 -3.77
N PRO A 136 20.28 -2.56 -2.78
CA PRO A 136 20.90 -3.47 -1.82
C PRO A 136 19.86 -4.27 -1.02
N PHE A 137 18.77 -3.61 -0.60
CA PHE A 137 17.67 -4.26 0.11
C PHE A 137 17.02 -5.36 -0.73
N PHE A 138 16.71 -5.11 -2.00
CA PHE A 138 16.07 -6.12 -2.86
C PHE A 138 17.01 -7.24 -3.32
N GLN A 139 18.33 -7.05 -3.22
CA GLN A 139 19.31 -8.13 -3.45
C GLN A 139 19.30 -9.15 -2.32
N THR A 140 19.08 -8.70 -1.08
CA THR A 140 18.99 -9.57 0.10
C THR A 140 17.57 -10.04 0.39
N ASN A 141 16.58 -9.20 0.10
CA ASN A 141 15.15 -9.42 0.35
C ASN A 141 14.32 -9.23 -0.94
N PRO A 142 14.52 -10.07 -1.97
CA PRO A 142 13.73 -9.96 -3.19
C PRO A 142 12.25 -10.26 -2.89
N PRO A 143 11.30 -9.55 -3.52
CA PRO A 143 9.90 -9.89 -3.38
C PRO A 143 9.65 -11.31 -3.92
N ARG A 144 8.93 -12.13 -3.15
CA ARG A 144 8.60 -13.50 -3.57
C ARG A 144 7.71 -13.52 -4.81
N LYS A 145 6.81 -12.54 -4.94
CA LYS A 145 5.88 -12.38 -6.05
C LYS A 145 5.65 -10.90 -6.32
N ILE A 146 5.41 -10.54 -7.57
CA ILE A 146 5.01 -9.20 -8.00
C ILE A 146 3.76 -9.37 -8.84
N HIS A 147 2.64 -8.82 -8.37
CA HIS A 147 1.36 -8.80 -9.07
C HIS A 147 1.15 -7.43 -9.69
N VAL A 148 0.85 -7.40 -10.99
CA VAL A 148 0.81 -6.15 -11.76
C VAL A 148 -0.59 -5.93 -12.33
N PHE A 149 -1.20 -4.80 -11.96
CA PHE A 149 -2.41 -4.31 -12.61
C PHE A 149 -2.05 -3.82 -14.01
N SER A 150 -2.63 -4.45 -15.03
CA SER A 150 -2.44 -4.08 -16.45
C SER A 150 -3.29 -2.86 -16.84
N SER A 151 -4.43 -2.66 -16.17
CA SER A 151 -5.19 -1.42 -16.17
C SER A 151 -4.59 -0.44 -15.15
N ARG A 152 -4.67 0.87 -15.43
CA ARG A 152 -4.32 1.87 -14.40
C ARG A 152 -5.37 1.78 -13.28
N ALA A 153 -4.97 1.25 -12.13
CA ALA A 153 -5.77 1.37 -10.92
C ALA A 153 -6.03 2.86 -10.67
N VAL A 154 -7.30 3.25 -10.58
CA VAL A 154 -7.67 4.63 -10.28
C VAL A 154 -7.41 4.85 -8.79
N VAL A 155 -6.48 5.74 -8.50
CA VAL A 155 -6.16 6.15 -7.15
C VAL A 155 -6.75 7.54 -6.97
N ALA A 156 -7.81 7.64 -6.17
CA ALA A 156 -8.46 8.91 -5.91
C ALA A 156 -7.62 9.76 -4.94
N LYS A 157 -7.34 11.01 -5.32
CA LYS A 157 -6.93 12.03 -4.34
C LYS A 157 -8.13 12.28 -3.42
N GLY A 158 -7.94 12.22 -2.10
CA GLY A 158 -9.00 12.51 -1.12
C GLY A 158 -10.14 11.47 -0.99
N GLY A 159 -10.04 10.28 -1.60
CA GLY A 159 -11.05 9.21 -1.38
C GLY A 159 -12.31 9.27 -2.24
N ASP A 160 -12.39 10.20 -3.20
CA ASP A 160 -13.51 10.32 -4.13
C ASP A 160 -13.28 9.50 -5.42
N PHE A 161 -13.98 8.37 -5.54
CA PHE A 161 -13.93 7.49 -6.70
C PHE A 161 -15.01 7.79 -7.76
N THR A 162 -15.79 8.87 -7.62
CA THR A 162 -16.93 9.16 -8.53
C THR A 162 -16.53 9.61 -9.93
N ALA A 163 -15.24 9.86 -10.17
CA ALA A 163 -14.70 10.27 -11.46
C ALA A 163 -13.79 9.21 -12.14
N ALA A 164 -13.84 7.95 -11.67
CA ALA A 164 -13.07 6.83 -12.20
C ALA A 164 -13.72 6.18 -13.44
#